data_AF-A0A9P9IKL2-F1
#
_entry.id   AF-A0A9P9IKL2-F1
#
_cell.length_a   1.000
_cell.length_b   1.000
_cell.length_c   1.000
_cell.angle_alpha   90.00
_cell.angle_beta   90.00
_cell.angle_gamma   90.00
#
_symmetry.space_group_name_H-M   'P 1'
#
loop_
_entity.id
_entity.type
_entity.pdbx_description
1 polymer ?
#
loop_
_entity_poly.entity_id
_entity_poly.type
_entity_poly.pdbx_seq_one_letter_code
_entity_poly.pdbx_strand_id
1 'polypeptide(L)'
;MPSLKDLVCSVELAPGRDLKEYMSTYGDGFVETFIAVPDDSKTFAVHLNSTKYISEGLAMYVFIDGIYQCNRNRIGLEDRRKSGKPLDSRTIVDFRVRQKEEKQNDGTMIARGWKFEKLNIGMKPPDR
;
A
#
# COMPACT_ATOMS: atom_id res chain seq x y z
N MET A 1 5.85 8.78 8.81
CA MET A 1 4.82 8.39 7.85
C MET A 1 4.45 9.55 6.96
N PRO A 2 4.68 9.44 5.65
CA PRO A 2 4.27 10.43 4.67
C PRO A 2 2.75 10.57 4.67
N SER A 3 2.25 11.80 4.76
CA SER A 3 0.83 12.09 4.78
C SER A 3 0.45 13.15 3.75
N LEU A 4 -0.62 12.94 2.99
CA LEU A 4 -1.11 13.90 2.00
C LEU A 4 -2.62 14.00 2.09
N LYS A 5 -3.16 15.21 2.30
CA LYS A 5 -4.61 15.46 2.37
C LYS A 5 -5.32 14.50 3.34
N ASP A 6 -4.78 14.40 4.57
CA ASP A 6 -5.27 13.52 5.65
C ASP A 6 -5.21 12.00 5.37
N LEU A 7 -4.57 11.58 4.27
CA LEU A 7 -4.19 10.20 4.00
C LEU A 7 -2.79 9.92 4.54
N VAL A 8 -2.61 8.73 5.13
CA VAL A 8 -1.31 8.21 5.59
C VAL A 8 -1.06 6.90 4.88
N CYS A 9 0.09 6.79 4.21
CA CYS A 9 0.51 5.57 3.52
C CYS A 9 1.81 5.05 4.13
N SER A 10 1.85 3.76 4.49
CA SER A 10 3.04 3.12 5.04
C SER A 10 3.28 1.75 4.43
N VAL A 11 4.54 1.30 4.51
CA VAL A 11 4.92 -0.09 4.21
C VAL A 11 5.19 -0.79 5.54
N GLU A 12 4.42 -1.83 5.84
CA GLU A 12 4.46 -2.56 7.10
C GLU A 12 5.10 -3.94 6.90
N LEU A 13 6.08 -4.31 7.75
CA LEU A 13 6.57 -5.68 7.84
C LEU A 13 5.62 -6.53 8.69
N ALA A 14 5.50 -7.82 8.38
CA ALA A 14 4.87 -8.76 9.31
C ALA A 14 5.78 -9.04 10.53
N PRO A 15 5.28 -8.97 11.79
CA PRO A 15 3.90 -8.73 12.22
C PRO A 15 3.67 -7.27 12.68
N GLY A 16 3.31 -6.38 11.74
CA GLY A 16 2.76 -5.05 12.02
C GLY A 16 3.77 -3.97 12.42
N ARG A 17 5.03 -4.05 11.98
CA ARG A 17 6.02 -2.99 12.21
C ARG A 17 6.19 -2.14 10.96
N ASP A 18 5.90 -0.85 11.07
CA ASP A 18 6.17 0.12 10.01
C ASP A 18 7.66 0.15 9.68
N LEU A 19 7.98 0.13 8.39
CA LEU A 19 9.32 0.44 7.93
C LEU A 19 9.59 1.93 8.15
N LYS A 20 10.77 2.22 8.70
CA LYS A 20 11.20 3.61 8.87
C LYS A 20 11.37 4.25 7.49
N GLU A 21 10.70 5.38 7.30
CA GLU A 21 10.82 6.18 6.10
C GLU A 21 11.96 7.21 6.23
N TYR A 22 12.60 7.52 5.10
CA TYR A 22 13.73 8.43 4.98
C TYR A 22 13.52 9.41 3.84
N MET A 23 14.08 10.61 4.00
CA MET A 23 14.15 11.66 2.96
C MET A 23 12.78 11.95 2.31
N SER A 24 11.72 12.07 3.12
CA SER A 24 10.39 12.34 2.60
C SER A 24 10.32 13.74 1.97
N THR A 25 9.90 13.82 0.72
CA THR A 25 9.72 15.07 -0.04
C THR A 25 8.26 15.23 -0.44
N TYR A 26 7.73 16.45 -0.28
CA TYR A 26 6.34 16.77 -0.56
C TYR A 26 6.27 17.66 -1.80
N GLY A 27 5.46 17.24 -2.78
CA GLY A 27 5.17 18.01 -3.99
C GLY A 27 3.68 18.32 -4.11
N ASP A 28 3.31 18.90 -5.25
CA ASP A 28 1.89 19.12 -5.56
C ASP A 28 1.21 17.80 -5.93
N GLY A 29 0.41 17.27 -5.00
CA GLY A 29 -0.36 16.05 -5.21
C GLY A 29 0.41 14.74 -5.00
N PHE A 30 1.66 14.77 -4.54
CA PHE A 30 2.42 13.55 -4.25
C PHE A 30 3.34 13.70 -3.03
N VAL A 31 3.72 12.55 -2.45
CA VAL A 31 4.78 12.44 -1.45
C VAL A 31 5.71 11.34 -1.91
N GLU A 32 7.00 11.65 -1.95
CA GLU A 32 8.06 10.69 -2.22
C GLU A 32 8.77 10.37 -0.91
N THR A 33 9.15 9.11 -0.70
CA THR A 33 9.94 8.71 0.45
C THR A 33 10.70 7.44 0.17
N PHE A 34 11.78 7.21 0.90
CA PHE A 34 12.59 6.00 0.80
C PHE A 34 12.37 5.12 2.03
N ILE A 35 12.45 3.81 1.85
CA ILE A 35 12.42 2.82 2.93
C ILE A 35 13.70 1.99 2.87
N ALA A 36 14.25 1.67 4.05
CA ALA A 36 15.37 0.74 4.11
C ALA A 36 14.88 -0.68 3.81
N VAL A 37 15.56 -1.36 2.87
CA VAL A 37 15.30 -2.77 2.57
C VAL A 37 15.75 -3.61 3.76
N PRO A 38 14.91 -4.50 4.32
CA PRO A 38 15.33 -5.43 5.37
C PRO A 38 16.42 -6.39 4.89
N ASP A 39 17.35 -6.75 5.78
CA ASP A 39 18.44 -7.71 5.47
C ASP A 39 17.93 -9.12 5.18
N ASP A 40 16.84 -9.50 5.84
CA ASP A 40 16.19 -10.81 5.72
C ASP A 40 14.99 -10.76 4.77
N SER A 41 14.66 -11.92 4.20
CA SER A 41 13.41 -12.08 3.47
C SER A 41 12.22 -11.87 4.41
N LYS A 42 11.39 -10.88 4.11
CA LYS A 42 10.24 -10.48 4.94
C LYS A 42 9.06 -10.12 4.07
N THR A 43 7.88 -10.65 4.42
CA THR A 43 6.63 -10.21 3.80
C THR A 43 6.28 -8.81 4.26
N PHE A 44 5.62 -8.06 3.37
CA PHE A 44 5.17 -6.71 3.68
C PHE A 44 3.75 -6.44 3.18
N ALA A 45 3.16 -5.39 3.73
CA ALA A 45 1.89 -4.83 3.30
C ALA A 45 2.05 -3.34 2.98
N VAL A 46 1.24 -2.84 2.05
CA VAL A 46 1.02 -1.39 1.89
C VAL A 46 -0.28 -1.07 2.62
N HIS A 47 -0.21 -0.13 3.55
CA HIS A 47 -1.33 0.31 4.37
C HIS A 47 -1.62 1.78 4.07
N LEU A 48 -2.81 2.06 3.55
CA LEU A 48 -3.33 3.40 3.30
C LEU A 48 -4.55 3.64 4.18
N ASN A 49 -4.48 4.61 5.07
CA ASN A 49 -5.59 4.98 5.94
C ASN A 49 -5.83 6.48 5.95
N SER A 50 -6.99 6.89 6.47
CA SER A 50 -7.32 8.29 6.71
C SER A 50 -7.72 8.50 8.17
N THR A 51 -7.32 9.62 8.76
CA THR A 51 -7.75 10.00 10.13
C THR A 51 -9.01 10.86 10.14
N LYS A 52 -9.44 11.37 8.98
CA LYS A 52 -10.60 12.22 8.79
C LYS A 52 -11.37 11.83 7.53
N TYR A 53 -12.57 12.37 7.38
CA TYR A 53 -13.29 12.32 6.11
C TYR A 53 -12.49 13.03 5.01
N ILE A 54 -12.26 12.33 3.90
CA ILE A 54 -11.48 12.81 2.75
C ILE A 54 -12.37 13.16 1.56
N SER A 55 -13.39 12.34 1.27
CA SER A 55 -14.19 12.34 0.04
C SER A 55 -15.30 11.28 0.18
N GLU A 56 -16.30 11.30 -0.71
CA GLU A 56 -17.36 10.28 -0.83
C GLU A 56 -16.82 8.92 -1.34
N GLY A 57 -15.60 8.92 -1.88
CA GLY A 57 -14.93 7.70 -2.26
C GLY A 57 -13.42 7.89 -2.47
N LEU A 58 -12.71 6.76 -2.43
CA LEU A 58 -11.28 6.67 -2.66
C LEU A 58 -10.96 5.37 -3.41
N ALA A 59 -10.05 5.49 -4.39
CA ALA A 59 -9.43 4.36 -5.06
C ALA A 59 -7.92 4.36 -4.77
N MET A 60 -7.40 3.20 -4.41
CA MET A 60 -5.98 2.94 -4.22
C MET A 60 -5.51 2.00 -5.31
N TYR A 61 -4.37 2.31 -5.93
CA TYR A 61 -3.68 1.44 -6.89
C TYR A 61 -2.25 1.27 -6.43
N VAL A 62 -1.74 0.03 -6.47
CA VAL A 62 -0.35 -0.27 -6.14
C VAL A 62 0.40 -0.70 -7.38
N PHE A 63 1.53 -0.05 -7.60
CA PHE A 63 2.52 -0.40 -8.62
C PHE A 63 3.83 -0.71 -7.91
N ILE A 64 4.50 -1.80 -8.30
CA ILE A 64 5.85 -2.17 -7.86
C ILE A 64 6.69 -2.29 -9.12
N ASP A 65 7.83 -1.58 -9.17
CA ASP A 65 8.70 -1.47 -10.34
C ASP A 65 7.95 -1.04 -11.63
N GLY A 66 6.95 -0.17 -11.47
CA GLY A 66 6.09 0.30 -12.56
C GLY A 66 5.00 -0.71 -13.00
N ILE A 67 4.95 -1.91 -12.42
CA ILE A 67 3.99 -2.96 -12.77
C ILE A 67 2.80 -2.93 -11.81
N TYR A 68 1.59 -2.90 -12.36
CA TYR A 68 0.34 -2.97 -11.58
C TYR A 68 0.27 -4.25 -10.74
N GLN A 69 -0.14 -4.11 -9.48
CA GLN A 69 -0.23 -5.22 -8.55
C GLN A 69 -1.67 -5.50 -8.11
N CYS A 70 -2.36 -4.49 -7.58
CA CYS A 70 -3.74 -4.59 -7.10
C CYS A 70 -4.35 -3.21 -6.88
N ASN A 71 -5.66 -3.18 -6.65
CA ASN A 71 -6.39 -1.98 -6.28
C ASN A 71 -7.40 -2.23 -5.15
N ARG A 72 -7.81 -1.17 -4.48
CA ARG A 72 -8.93 -1.16 -3.54
C ARG A 72 -9.77 0.08 -3.79
N ASN A 73 -11.08 -0.12 -3.88
CA ASN A 73 -12.04 0.96 -4.09
C ASN A 73 -12.99 0.99 -2.90
N ARG A 74 -13.16 2.17 -2.31
CA ARG A 74 -14.20 2.45 -1.33
C ARG A 74 -15.06 3.58 -1.87
N ILE A 75 -16.34 3.30 -2.02
CA ILE A 75 -17.37 4.28 -2.38
C ILE A 75 -18.37 4.42 -1.23
N GLY A 76 -19.14 5.50 -1.24
CA GLY A 76 -20.20 5.75 -0.27
C GLY A 76 -19.66 6.09 1.12
N LEU A 77 -18.54 6.83 1.19
CA LEU A 77 -18.08 7.44 2.42
C LEU A 77 -18.97 8.64 2.77
N GLU A 78 -19.36 8.75 4.02
CA GLU A 78 -20.31 9.74 4.51
C GLU A 78 -19.58 10.86 5.28
N ASP A 79 -19.84 12.12 4.95
CA ASP A 79 -19.36 13.23 5.77
C ASP A 79 -20.22 13.37 7.03
N ARG A 80 -19.76 12.74 8.12
CA ARG A 80 -20.46 12.76 9.41
C ARG A 80 -20.12 13.95 10.30
N ARG A 81 -19.21 14.84 9.88
CA ARG A 81 -18.77 16.00 10.67
C ARG A 81 -19.93 16.92 11.03
N LYS A 82 -20.85 17.13 10.08
CA LYS A 82 -22.05 17.97 10.28
C LYS A 82 -23.05 17.38 11.27
N SER A 83 -23.06 16.06 11.43
CA SER A 83 -24.00 15.35 12.32
C SER A 83 -23.50 15.21 13.76
N GLY A 84 -22.26 15.61 14.05
CA GLY A 84 -21.62 15.43 15.36
C GLY A 84 -21.36 13.96 15.74
N LYS A 85 -21.64 13.01 14.84
CA LYS A 85 -21.40 11.58 15.07
C LYS A 85 -19.89 11.29 15.03
N PRO A 86 -19.42 10.31 15.82
CA PRO A 86 -18.03 9.87 15.76
C PRO A 86 -17.68 9.33 14.37
N LEU A 87 -16.41 9.48 14.00
CA LEU A 87 -15.86 8.89 12.78
C LEU A 87 -15.86 7.36 12.92
N ASP A 88 -16.30 6.66 11.88
CA ASP A 88 -16.37 5.20 11.80
C ASP A 88 -15.95 4.71 10.41
N SER A 89 -16.05 3.40 10.15
CA SER A 89 -15.73 2.78 8.86
C SER A 89 -16.60 3.22 7.67
N ARG A 90 -17.65 4.02 7.92
CA ARG A 90 -18.42 4.70 6.87
C ARG A 90 -17.87 6.09 6.56
N THR A 91 -16.94 6.60 7.37
CA THR A 91 -16.38 7.95 7.23
C THR A 91 -14.92 7.93 6.81
N ILE A 92 -14.14 6.94 7.28
CA ILE A 92 -12.71 6.81 7.02
C ILE A 92 -12.39 5.60 6.13
N VAL A 93 -11.22 5.65 5.49
CA VAL A 93 -10.62 4.51 4.78
C VAL A 93 -9.56 3.84 5.62
N ASP A 94 -9.47 2.52 5.47
CA ASP A 94 -8.40 1.67 5.96
C ASP A 94 -8.21 0.54 4.94
N PHE A 95 -7.19 0.69 4.10
CA PHE A 95 -6.81 -0.29 3.08
C PHE A 95 -5.49 -0.92 3.45
N ARG A 96 -5.47 -2.24 3.55
CA ARG A 96 -4.24 -3.02 3.76
C ARG A 96 -4.11 -4.12 2.72
N VAL A 97 -3.16 -3.96 1.81
CA VAL A 97 -2.91 -4.88 0.70
C VAL A 97 -1.52 -5.49 0.80
N ARG A 98 -1.39 -6.76 0.39
CA ARG A 98 -0.18 -7.58 0.68
C ARG A 98 0.27 -8.43 -0.49
N GLN A 99 -0.41 -8.32 -1.64
CA GLN A 99 -0.32 -9.31 -2.70
C GLN A 99 -0.67 -8.74 -4.06
N LYS A 100 -0.04 -9.30 -5.10
CA LYS A 100 -0.45 -9.16 -6.49
C LYS A 100 -1.71 -9.96 -6.72
N GLU A 101 -2.70 -9.38 -7.40
CA GLU A 101 -3.98 -10.02 -7.70
C GLU A 101 -4.17 -10.09 -9.23
N GLU A 102 -4.22 -11.30 -9.78
CA GLU A 102 -4.37 -11.55 -11.23
C GLU A 102 -5.66 -12.31 -11.50
N LYS A 103 -6.57 -11.69 -12.28
CA LYS A 103 -7.80 -12.35 -12.73
C LYS A 103 -7.48 -13.31 -13.87
N GLN A 104 -7.90 -14.55 -13.73
CA GLN A 104 -7.77 -15.59 -14.74
C GLN A 104 -8.95 -15.55 -15.72
N ASN A 105 -8.79 -16.22 -16.86
CA ASN A 105 -9.82 -16.28 -17.92
C ASN A 105 -11.12 -16.93 -17.43
N ASP A 106 -11.03 -17.86 -16.48
CA ASP A 106 -12.17 -18.53 -15.86
C ASP A 106 -12.85 -17.70 -14.75
N GLY A 107 -12.37 -16.47 -14.52
CA GLY A 107 -12.89 -15.57 -13.48
C GLY A 107 -12.30 -15.80 -12.09
N THR A 108 -11.45 -16.81 -11.90
CA THR A 108 -10.73 -17.02 -10.63
C THR A 108 -9.64 -15.96 -10.43
N MET A 109 -9.18 -15.83 -9.18
CA MET A 109 -8.13 -14.86 -8.80
C MET A 109 -6.92 -15.60 -8.26
N ILE A 110 -5.74 -15.33 -8.82
CA ILE A 110 -4.47 -15.77 -8.26
C ILE A 110 -3.88 -14.62 -7.43
N ALA A 111 -3.50 -14.94 -6.19
CA ALA A 111 -2.89 -14.02 -5.26
C ALA A 111 -1.44 -14.43 -4.96
N ARG A 112 -0.50 -13.48 -5.05
CA ARG A 112 0.91 -13.72 -4.70
C ARG A 112 1.39 -12.67 -3.72
N GLY A 113 1.71 -13.09 -2.50
CA GLY A 113 2.17 -12.22 -1.42
C GLY A 113 3.48 -11.51 -1.78
N TRP A 114 3.59 -10.24 -1.42
CA TRP A 114 4.82 -9.49 -1.58
C TRP A 114 5.80 -9.79 -0.45
N LYS A 115 7.08 -9.83 -0.81
CA LYS A 115 8.20 -9.98 0.12
C LYS A 115 9.40 -9.18 -0.36
N PHE A 116 10.14 -8.63 0.58
CA PHE A 116 11.54 -8.31 0.35
C PHE A 116 12.28 -9.62 0.19
N GLU A 117 13.09 -9.75 -0.85
CA GLU A 117 13.90 -10.93 -1.09
C GLU A 117 15.26 -10.49 -1.63
N LYS A 118 16.31 -11.24 -1.29
CA LYS A 118 17.63 -11.00 -1.85
C LYS A 118 17.58 -11.22 -3.35
N LEU A 119 18.11 -10.26 -4.09
CA LEU A 119 18.26 -10.39 -5.53
C LEU A 119 19.32 -11.47 -5.81
N ASN A 120 18.88 -12.71 -6.06
CA ASN A 120 19.75 -13.80 -6.45
C ASN A 120 20.17 -13.62 -7.92
N ILE A 121 21.08 -12.69 -8.19
CA ILE A 121 21.78 -12.60 -9.47
C ILE A 121 22.81 -13.73 -9.50
N GLY A 122 22.35 -14.97 -9.68
CA GLY A 122 23.25 -16.09 -9.89
C GLY A 122 24.10 -15.80 -11.13
N MET A 123 25.42 -15.67 -10.95
CA MET A 123 26.37 -15.85 -12.05
C MET A 123 26.04 -17.20 -12.68
N LYS A 124 25.54 -17.22 -13.92
CA LYS A 124 25.58 -18.44 -14.72
C LYS A 124 27.05 -18.86 -14.77
N PRO A 125 27.44 -20.05 -14.29
CA PRO A 125 28.73 -20.60 -14.62
C PRO A 125 28.81 -20.68 -16.16
N PRO A 126 29.96 -20.39 -16.78
CA PRO A 126 30.11 -20.64 -18.21
C PRO A 126 29.88 -22.14 -18.46
N ASP A 127 29.04 -22.45 -19.46
CA ASP A 127 28.89 -23.80 -19.99
C ASP A 127 30.28 -24.33 -20.35
N ARG A 128 30.70 -25.43 -19.71
CA ARG A 128 31.90 -26.18 -20.08
C ARG A 128 31.54 -27.26 -21.08
#